data_AF-A0A2E0M3I5-F1
#
_entry.id   AF-A0A2E0M3I5-F1
#
_cell.length_a   1.000
_cell.length_b   1.000
_cell.length_c   1.000
_cell.angle_alpha   90.00
_cell.angle_beta   90.00
_cell.angle_gamma   90.00
#
_symmetry.space_group_name_H-M   'P 1'
#
loop_
_entity.id
_entity.type
_entity.pdbx_description
1 polymer ?
#
loop_
_entity_poly.entity_id
_entity_poly.type
_entity_poly.pdbx_seq_one_letter_code
_entity_poly.pdbx_strand_id
1 'polypeptide(L)'
;MYEQASLFDASLTAIPISERIGTSVTKTCKTCGKTKPDSEFKRCDGRHRATRNRCKVCHRKLENLRNKLKREHVSPPPGLCPLCNQHTDKWVLDHCHVENVFRGYICSSCNAGIGLLHDDPEVLSRAVIYLTKNEIETTQATN
;
A
#
# COMPACT_ATOMS: atom_id res chain seq x y z
N MET A 1 66.07 35.41 -9.89
CA MET A 1 65.06 35.60 -8.83
C MET A 1 63.75 35.92 -9.50
N TYR A 2 62.77 35.04 -9.30
CA TYR A 2 61.32 35.17 -9.52
C TYR A 2 60.84 35.65 -10.91
N GLU A 3 60.24 34.84 -11.80
CA GLU A 3 59.10 33.89 -11.73
C GLU A 3 57.82 34.51 -12.27
N GLN A 4 57.02 33.63 -12.88
CA GLN A 4 55.61 33.73 -13.31
C GLN A 4 55.32 34.17 -14.75
N ALA A 5 54.40 33.56 -15.48
CA ALA A 5 53.86 32.20 -15.56
C ALA A 5 52.85 32.28 -16.74
N SER A 6 53.12 31.58 -17.83
CA SER A 6 52.18 31.42 -18.93
C SER A 6 51.14 30.37 -18.53
N LEU A 7 49.94 30.82 -18.16
CA LEU A 7 48.78 29.96 -17.90
C LEU A 7 47.75 30.14 -19.00
N PHE A 8 47.95 29.42 -20.10
CA PHE A 8 46.89 28.99 -21.01
C PHE A 8 47.28 27.60 -21.51
N ASP A 9 47.15 26.60 -20.63
CA ASP A 9 47.34 25.21 -21.04
C ASP A 9 45.99 24.53 -21.25
N ALA A 10 45.77 24.19 -22.51
CA ALA A 10 44.60 23.54 -23.02
C ALA A 10 44.68 22.05 -22.68
N SER A 11 43.98 21.63 -21.63
CA SER A 11 43.73 20.20 -21.40
C SER A 11 42.39 19.97 -20.70
N LEU A 12 41.31 20.34 -21.40
CA LEU A 12 40.02 19.68 -21.22
C LEU A 12 40.09 18.36 -21.97
N THR A 13 40.76 17.36 -21.40
CA THR A 13 40.63 15.99 -21.87
C THR A 13 39.18 15.56 -21.71
N ALA A 14 38.50 15.41 -22.83
CA ALA A 14 37.17 14.84 -22.94
C ALA A 14 37.12 13.50 -22.19
N ILE A 15 36.39 13.46 -21.08
CA ILE A 15 36.05 12.20 -20.43
C ILE A 15 35.12 11.45 -21.41
N PRO A 16 35.45 10.21 -21.81
CA PRO A 16 34.64 9.43 -22.73
C PRO A 16 33.24 9.22 -22.15
N ILE A 17 32.23 9.37 -23.02
CA ILE A 17 30.79 9.28 -22.71
C ILE A 17 30.38 7.87 -22.21
N SER A 18 31.32 6.90 -22.21
CA SER A 18 31.10 5.50 -21.87
C SER A 18 30.97 5.17 -20.38
N GLU A 19 31.20 6.12 -19.47
CA GLU A 19 31.12 5.87 -18.01
C GLU A 19 29.94 6.58 -17.32
N ARG A 20 28.78 6.66 -18.00
CA ARG A 20 27.53 6.79 -17.24
C ARG A 20 27.25 5.45 -16.58
N ILE A 21 27.83 5.24 -15.41
CA ILE A 21 27.43 4.21 -14.45
C ILE A 21 25.91 4.30 -14.34
N GLY A 22 25.22 3.37 -14.99
CA GLY A 22 23.79 3.20 -14.85
C GLY A 22 23.54 2.83 -13.39
N THR A 23 23.34 3.83 -12.55
CA THR A 23 22.95 3.62 -11.16
C THR A 23 21.63 2.89 -11.20
N SER A 24 21.68 1.57 -11.00
CA SER A 24 20.48 0.75 -10.90
C SER A 24 19.69 1.33 -9.75
N VAL A 25 18.59 2.03 -10.04
CA VAL A 25 17.76 2.64 -9.01
C VAL A 25 17.29 1.51 -8.09
N THR A 26 17.72 1.53 -6.84
CA THR A 26 17.31 0.55 -5.83
C THR A 26 16.23 1.13 -4.94
N LYS A 27 15.34 0.28 -4.43
CA LYS A 27 14.31 0.69 -3.47
C LYS A 27 13.95 -0.42 -2.48
N THR A 28 13.37 -0.02 -1.36
CA THR A 28 13.02 -0.91 -0.25
C THR A 28 11.59 -1.41 -0.36
N CYS A 29 11.40 -2.73 -0.26
CA CYS A 29 10.08 -3.34 -0.25
C CYS A 29 9.38 -3.10 1.10
N LYS A 30 8.20 -2.48 1.11
CA LYS A 30 7.41 -2.23 2.34
C LYS A 30 6.92 -3.49 3.06
N THR A 31 6.92 -4.65 2.40
CA THR A 31 6.41 -5.90 2.98
C THR A 31 7.51 -6.77 3.58
N CYS A 32 8.73 -6.78 3.02
CA CYS A 32 9.82 -7.63 3.53
C CYS A 32 11.06 -6.86 3.98
N GLY A 33 11.07 -5.53 3.87
CA GLY A 33 12.17 -4.66 4.31
C GLY A 33 13.43 -4.74 3.45
N LYS A 34 13.53 -5.64 2.47
CA LYS A 34 14.74 -5.81 1.65
C LYS A 34 14.87 -4.72 0.59
N THR A 35 16.06 -4.15 0.46
CA THR A 35 16.47 -3.28 -0.66
C THR A 35 16.74 -4.12 -1.89
N LYS A 36 16.13 -3.75 -3.02
CA LYS A 36 16.22 -4.49 -4.29
C LYS A 36 16.29 -3.51 -5.46
N PRO A 37 16.84 -3.92 -6.62
CA PRO A 37 16.78 -3.09 -7.83
C PRO A 37 15.32 -2.86 -8.27
N ASP A 38 15.05 -1.73 -8.94
CA ASP A 38 13.69 -1.37 -9.39
C ASP A 38 13.05 -2.43 -10.30
N SER A 39 13.89 -3.18 -11.05
CA SER A 39 13.47 -4.32 -11.88
C SER A 39 12.79 -5.45 -11.11
N GLU A 40 13.00 -5.56 -9.79
CA GLU A 40 12.37 -6.55 -8.91
C GLU A 40 10.96 -6.14 -8.44
N PHE A 41 10.43 -5.02 -8.93
CA PHE A 41 9.12 -4.50 -8.56
C PHE A 41 8.19 -4.49 -9.77
N LYS A 42 6.92 -4.80 -9.53
CA LYS A 42 5.90 -4.78 -10.59
C LYS A 42 5.60 -3.32 -10.96
N ARG A 43 5.55 -2.99 -12.25
CA ARG A 43 5.10 -1.67 -12.71
C ARG A 43 3.59 -1.54 -12.51
N CYS A 44 3.13 -0.36 -12.15
CA CYS A 44 1.71 -0.03 -12.16
C CYS A 44 1.23 0.08 -13.61
N ASP A 45 0.04 -0.43 -13.86
CA ASP A 45 -0.70 -0.16 -15.08
C ASP A 45 -1.25 1.28 -15.02
N GLY A 46 -1.20 2.02 -16.13
CA GLY A 46 -1.72 3.40 -16.21
C GLY A 46 -0.70 4.44 -16.68
N ARG A 47 -1.13 5.71 -16.66
CA ARG A 47 -0.38 6.86 -17.21
C ARG A 47 0.97 7.06 -16.51
N HIS A 48 1.01 6.82 -15.21
CA HIS A 48 2.22 6.87 -14.39
C HIS A 48 2.72 5.45 -14.14
N ARG A 49 3.54 4.93 -15.06
CA ARG A 49 4.14 3.56 -15.05
C ARG A 49 5.21 3.38 -13.96
N ALA A 50 4.99 4.00 -12.80
CA ALA A 50 5.83 3.87 -11.62
C ALA A 50 5.78 2.43 -11.09
N THR A 51 6.86 2.01 -10.44
CA THR A 51 6.95 0.69 -9.83
C THR A 51 6.28 0.65 -8.46
N ARG A 52 5.56 -0.43 -8.16
CA ARG A 52 4.88 -0.65 -6.86
C ARG A 52 5.90 -0.72 -5.72
N ASN A 53 5.48 -0.42 -4.49
CA ASN A 53 6.36 -0.45 -3.29
C ASN A 53 6.55 -1.85 -2.69
N ARG A 54 6.04 -2.89 -3.36
CA ARG A 54 6.16 -4.30 -2.97
C ARG A 54 6.88 -5.07 -4.06
N CYS A 55 7.89 -5.85 -3.70
CA CYS A 55 8.64 -6.65 -4.67
C CYS A 55 7.78 -7.76 -5.29
N LYS A 56 8.16 -8.26 -6.46
CA LYS A 56 7.46 -9.32 -7.21
C LYS A 56 7.23 -10.57 -6.36
N VAL A 57 8.22 -10.97 -5.55
CA VAL A 57 8.12 -12.13 -4.65
C VAL A 57 6.99 -11.94 -3.62
N CYS A 58 6.98 -10.81 -2.91
CA CYS A 58 5.93 -10.52 -1.93
C CYS A 58 4.56 -10.36 -2.58
N HIS A 59 4.50 -9.78 -3.79
CA HIS A 59 3.26 -9.69 -4.55
C HIS A 59 2.70 -11.08 -4.85
N ARG A 60 3.52 -11.98 -5.39
CA ARG A 60 3.13 -13.36 -5.71
C ARG A 60 2.68 -14.14 -4.47
N LYS A 61 3.36 -13.97 -3.33
CA LYS A 61 2.92 -14.57 -2.05
C LYS A 61 1.51 -14.14 -1.67
N LEU A 62 1.22 -12.83 -1.71
CA LEU A 62 -0.11 -12.34 -1.38
C LEU A 62 -1.17 -12.78 -2.38
N GLU A 63 -0.83 -12.79 -3.68
CA GLU A 63 -1.72 -13.28 -4.73
C GLU A 63 -2.07 -14.75 -4.53
N ASN A 64 -1.08 -15.59 -4.23
CA ASN A 64 -1.29 -17.01 -3.92
C ASN A 64 -2.17 -17.20 -2.68
N LEU A 65 -1.97 -16.41 -1.62
CA LEU A 65 -2.82 -16.44 -0.44
C LEU A 65 -4.27 -16.09 -0.80
N ARG A 66 -4.50 -14.97 -1.49
CA ARG A 66 -5.84 -14.55 -1.91
C ARG A 66 -6.52 -15.60 -2.78
N ASN A 67 -5.78 -16.20 -3.71
CA ASN A 67 -6.31 -17.26 -4.57
C ASN A 67 -6.61 -18.53 -3.77
N LYS A 68 -5.78 -18.88 -2.78
CA LYS A 68 -6.06 -19.97 -1.84
C LYS A 68 -7.38 -19.72 -1.09
N LEU A 69 -7.50 -18.56 -0.44
CA LEU A 69 -8.70 -18.22 0.32
C LEU A 69 -9.96 -18.21 -0.54
N LYS A 70 -9.90 -17.65 -1.77
CA LYS A 70 -11.02 -17.66 -2.73
C LYS A 70 -11.43 -19.06 -3.19
N ARG A 71 -10.53 -20.04 -3.19
CA ARG A 71 -10.86 -21.43 -3.52
C ARG A 71 -11.50 -22.15 -2.34
N GLU A 72 -11.02 -21.87 -1.14
CA GLU A 72 -11.53 -22.47 0.10
C GLU A 72 -12.88 -21.88 0.51
N HIS A 73 -13.16 -20.64 0.12
CA HIS A 73 -14.34 -19.88 0.55
C HIS A 73 -15.05 -19.37 -0.70
N VAL A 74 -16.21 -19.94 -1.00
CA VAL A 74 -17.00 -19.55 -2.17
C VAL A 74 -17.73 -18.25 -1.87
N SER A 75 -17.72 -17.32 -2.84
CA SER A 75 -18.46 -16.06 -2.72
C SER A 75 -19.96 -16.32 -2.60
N PRO A 76 -20.66 -15.65 -1.69
CA PRO A 76 -22.11 -15.75 -1.60
C PRO A 76 -22.78 -15.16 -2.86
N PRO A 77 -24.06 -15.49 -3.11
CA PRO A 77 -24.85 -14.79 -4.11
C PRO A 77 -25.00 -13.30 -3.73
N PRO A 78 -25.48 -12.44 -4.66
CA PRO A 78 -25.83 -11.06 -4.34
C PRO A 78 -26.72 -10.96 -3.10
N GLY A 79 -26.45 -9.99 -2.22
CA GLY A 79 -27.11 -9.93 -0.91
C GLY A 79 -26.68 -8.75 -0.05
N LEU A 80 -27.09 -8.75 1.21
CA LEU A 80 -26.81 -7.67 2.17
C LEU A 80 -25.44 -7.82 2.80
N CYS A 81 -24.62 -6.77 2.74
CA CYS A 81 -23.32 -6.72 3.41
C CYS A 81 -23.48 -6.84 4.94
N PRO A 82 -22.73 -7.73 5.62
CA PRO A 82 -22.90 -7.94 7.07
C PRO A 82 -22.45 -6.75 7.93
N LEU A 83 -21.72 -5.78 7.36
CA LEU A 83 -21.25 -4.59 8.09
C LEU A 83 -22.17 -3.38 7.96
N CYS A 84 -22.73 -3.12 6.78
CA CYS A 84 -23.53 -1.92 6.54
C CYS A 84 -24.98 -2.21 6.14
N ASN A 85 -25.35 -3.49 6.01
CA ASN A 85 -26.66 -3.95 5.55
C ASN A 85 -27.10 -3.39 4.19
N GLN A 86 -26.16 -2.91 3.38
CA GLN A 86 -26.43 -2.47 2.00
C GLN A 86 -26.32 -3.64 1.03
N HIS A 87 -27.20 -3.69 0.03
CA HIS A 87 -27.16 -4.71 -1.02
C HIS A 87 -25.89 -4.58 -1.86
N THR A 88 -25.29 -5.72 -2.24
CA THR A 88 -24.14 -5.77 -3.13
C THR A 88 -24.14 -7.03 -3.99
N ASP A 89 -23.82 -6.85 -5.26
CA ASP A 89 -23.54 -7.95 -6.20
C ASP A 89 -22.04 -8.28 -6.27
N LYS A 90 -21.20 -7.44 -5.64
CA LYS A 90 -19.73 -7.48 -5.77
C LYS A 90 -19.07 -7.64 -4.41
N TRP A 91 -18.87 -8.89 -4.05
CA TRP A 91 -18.23 -9.27 -2.80
C TRP A 91 -16.70 -9.12 -2.86
N VAL A 92 -16.14 -8.62 -1.75
CA VAL A 92 -14.70 -8.60 -1.50
C VAL A 92 -14.39 -9.61 -0.39
N LEU A 93 -13.39 -10.47 -0.64
CA LEU A 93 -12.86 -11.39 0.36
C LEU A 93 -11.99 -10.61 1.34
N ASP A 94 -12.49 -10.46 2.56
CA ASP A 94 -11.78 -9.85 3.66
C ASP A 94 -10.98 -10.90 4.46
N HIS A 95 -9.76 -10.55 4.84
CA HIS A 95 -8.84 -11.42 5.57
C HIS A 95 -7.92 -10.61 6.49
N CYS A 96 -7.52 -11.20 7.61
CA CYS A 96 -6.56 -10.59 8.52
C CYS A 96 -5.19 -10.48 7.85
N HIS A 97 -4.61 -9.28 7.83
CA HIS A 97 -3.30 -9.03 7.23
C HIS A 97 -2.11 -9.54 8.06
N VAL A 98 -2.34 -9.94 9.31
CA VAL A 98 -1.32 -10.52 10.21
C VAL A 98 -1.36 -12.03 10.14
N GLU A 99 -2.52 -12.61 10.51
CA GLU A 99 -2.70 -14.07 10.62
C GLU A 99 -3.02 -14.74 9.29
N ASN A 100 -3.32 -13.96 8.23
CA ASN A 100 -3.68 -14.46 6.90
C ASN A 100 -4.94 -15.35 6.87
N VAL A 101 -5.82 -15.20 7.86
CA VAL A 101 -7.10 -15.93 7.98
C VAL A 101 -8.24 -15.15 7.36
N PHE A 102 -9.15 -15.88 6.73
CA PHE A 102 -10.41 -15.34 6.20
C PHE A 102 -11.28 -14.79 7.33
N ARG A 103 -11.86 -13.59 7.13
CA ARG A 103 -12.83 -12.98 8.05
C ARG A 103 -14.26 -13.11 7.52
N GLY A 104 -14.46 -12.89 6.23
CA GLY A 104 -15.79 -12.87 5.64
C GLY A 104 -15.81 -12.26 4.24
N TYR A 105 -17.00 -12.24 3.65
CA TYR A 105 -17.29 -11.44 2.47
C TYR A 105 -18.02 -10.17 2.87
N ILE A 106 -17.52 -9.03 2.41
CA ILE A 106 -18.10 -7.70 2.66
C ILE A 106 -18.14 -6.90 1.36
N CYS A 107 -18.94 -5.84 1.29
CA CYS A 107 -18.97 -4.98 0.11
C CYS A 107 -17.66 -4.19 -0.02
N SER A 108 -17.38 -3.70 -1.23
CA SER A 108 -16.15 -2.94 -1.52
C SER A 108 -16.00 -1.67 -0.67
N SER A 109 -17.11 -0.99 -0.38
CA SER A 109 -17.10 0.24 0.42
C SER A 109 -16.71 -0.02 1.87
N CYS A 110 -17.26 -1.06 2.49
CA CYS A 110 -16.89 -1.45 3.86
C CYS A 110 -15.44 -1.92 3.92
N ASN A 111 -14.99 -2.75 2.97
CA ASN A 111 -13.60 -3.19 2.93
C ASN A 111 -12.63 -2.01 2.81
N ALA A 112 -12.94 -1.03 1.94
CA ALA A 112 -12.13 0.18 1.82
C ALA A 112 -12.17 1.01 3.11
N GLY A 113 -13.35 1.17 3.72
CA GLY A 113 -13.52 1.90 4.97
C GLY A 113 -12.67 1.35 6.12
N ILE A 114 -12.68 0.03 6.32
CA ILE A 114 -11.83 -0.62 7.33
C ILE A 114 -10.35 -0.40 7.02
N GLY A 115 -9.94 -0.56 5.75
CA GLY A 115 -8.55 -0.36 5.35
C GLY A 115 -8.06 1.09 5.50
N LEU A 116 -8.95 2.09 5.34
CA LEU A 116 -8.64 3.50 5.61
C LEU A 116 -8.39 3.77 7.10
N LEU A 117 -9.01 2.97 7.97
CA LEU A 117 -8.77 2.95 9.41
C LEU A 117 -7.72 1.88 9.80
N HIS A 118 -6.84 1.54 8.86
CA HIS A 118 -5.67 0.69 9.04
C HIS A 118 -5.94 -0.75 9.47
N ASP A 119 -7.16 -1.26 9.29
CA ASP A 119 -7.55 -2.58 9.80
C ASP A 119 -7.33 -2.73 11.32
N ASP A 120 -7.33 -1.63 12.07
CA ASP A 120 -6.99 -1.57 13.50
C ASP A 120 -8.26 -1.42 14.37
N PRO A 121 -8.60 -2.42 15.20
CA PRO A 121 -9.75 -2.38 16.10
C PRO A 121 -9.73 -1.19 17.08
N GLU A 122 -8.55 -0.74 17.51
CA GLU A 122 -8.44 0.39 18.43
C GLU A 122 -8.78 1.72 17.73
N VAL A 123 -8.31 1.90 16.49
CA VAL A 123 -8.65 3.07 15.67
C VAL A 123 -10.16 3.10 15.40
N LEU A 124 -10.74 1.95 15.05
CA LEU A 124 -12.18 1.80 14.83
C LEU A 124 -12.99 2.15 16.10
N SER A 125 -12.55 1.68 17.27
CA SER A 125 -13.21 1.99 18.55
C SER A 125 -13.15 3.48 18.86
N ARG A 126 -12.01 4.13 18.61
CA ARG A 126 -11.89 5.60 18.74
C ARG A 126 -12.79 6.35 17.76
N ALA A 127 -12.97 5.83 16.54
CA ALA A 127 -13.90 6.42 15.57
C ALA A 127 -15.35 6.39 16.06
N VAL A 128 -15.78 5.29 16.71
CA VAL A 128 -17.11 5.21 17.35
C VAL A 128 -17.26 6.27 18.44
N ILE A 129 -16.30 6.35 19.36
CA ILE A 129 -16.30 7.35 20.44
C ILE A 129 -16.35 8.78 19.88
N TYR A 130 -15.57 9.06 18.83
CA TYR A 130 -15.55 10.36 18.19
C TYR A 130 -16.92 10.75 17.61
N LEU A 131 -17.63 9.79 17.00
CA LEU A 131 -18.97 10.02 16.44
C LEU A 131 -20.04 10.23 17.52
N THR A 132 -19.95 9.54 18.65
CA THR A 132 -20.97 9.62 19.73
C THR A 132 -20.71 10.72 20.76
N LYS A 133 -19.60 11.46 20.61
CA LYS A 133 -19.16 12.48 21.59
C LYS A 133 -20.19 13.59 21.84
N ASN A 134 -21.09 13.87 20.88
CA ASN A 134 -22.13 14.91 21.01
C ASN A 134 -23.43 14.41 21.68
N GLU A 135 -23.54 13.13 21.99
CA GLU A 135 -24.77 12.52 22.54
C GLU A 135 -24.81 12.51 24.09
N ILE A 136 -23.81 13.11 24.75
CA ILE A 136 -23.66 13.06 26.22
C ILE A 136 -24.27 14.30 26.94
N GLU A 137 -24.70 15.35 26.24
CA GLU A 137 -25.19 16.60 26.89
C GLU A 137 -26.71 16.71 27.11
N THR A 138 -27.54 15.74 26.72
CA THR A 138 -29.02 15.90 26.75
C THR A 138 -29.80 15.02 27.71
N THR A 139 -29.17 14.45 28.75
CA THR A 139 -29.93 13.71 29.77
C THR A 139 -29.53 14.05 31.20
N GLN A 140 -29.63 15.32 31.63
CA GLN A 140 -29.93 15.71 33.02
C GLN A 140 -30.55 17.13 33.06
N ALA A 141 -31.86 17.24 32.79
CA ALA A 141 -32.68 18.38 33.20
C ALA A 141 -34.16 18.01 33.18
N THR A 142 -34.59 17.21 34.15
CA THR A 142 -35.98 17.20 34.61
C THR A 142 -35.94 17.19 36.13
N ASN A 143 -36.10 18.37 36.72
CA ASN A 143 -36.56 18.55 38.10
C ASN A 143 -38.01 18.10 38.22
#